data_AF-A0A7M3M5F8-F1
#
_entry.id   AF-A0A7M3M5F8-F1
#
_cell.length_a   1.000
_cell.length_b   1.000
_cell.length_c   1.000
_cell.angle_alpha   90.00
_cell.angle_beta   90.00
_cell.angle_gamma   90.00
#
_symmetry.space_group_name_H-M   'P 1'
#
loop_
_entity.id
_entity.type
_entity.pdbx_description
1 polymer ?
#
loop_
_entity_poly.entity_id
_entity_poly.type
_entity_poly.pdbx_seq_one_letter_code
_entity_poly.pdbx_strand_id
1 'polypeptide(L)'
;MDFRISAEEQRTLFLIVDHLDAGSAPTVEDLERAAGTEVRRQVASLRAKGWILAKHVDDHLTVIGLSPMALTALTNLRYGRHGP
;
A
#
# COMPACT_ATOMS: atom_id res chain seq x y z
N MET A 1 5.69 -11.26 14.30
CA MET A 1 5.36 -10.47 13.10
C MET A 1 6.06 -9.14 13.21
N ASP A 2 6.90 -8.81 12.23
CA ASP A 2 7.54 -7.49 12.17
C ASP A 2 6.65 -6.58 11.32
N PHE A 3 6.01 -5.62 11.98
CA PHE A 3 5.12 -4.65 11.34
C PHE A 3 5.90 -3.40 10.90
N ARG A 4 7.22 -3.38 11.04
CA ARG A 4 7.99 -2.21 10.65
C ARG A 4 8.08 -2.16 9.13
N ILE A 5 7.61 -1.05 8.57
CA ILE A 5 7.78 -0.75 7.16
C ILE A 5 8.89 0.30 6.99
N SER A 6 9.66 0.19 5.91
CA SER A 6 10.68 1.18 5.55
C SER A 6 10.03 2.48 5.06
N ALA A 7 10.82 3.55 4.93
CA ALA A 7 10.34 4.81 4.36
C ALA A 7 9.86 4.64 2.90
N GLU A 8 10.51 3.77 2.12
CA GLU A 8 10.09 3.46 0.76
C GLU A 8 8.77 2.68 0.74
N GLU A 9 8.64 1.67 1.59
CA GLU A 9 7.41 0.89 1.74
C GLU A 9 6.25 1.77 2.21
N GLN A 10 6.51 2.71 3.12
CA GLN A 10 5.51 3.68 3.56
C GLN A 10 5.08 4.61 2.43
N ARG A 11 6.00 5.07 1.58
CA ARG A 11 5.66 5.87 0.40
C ARG A 11 4.81 5.08 -0.59
N THR A 12 5.18 3.83 -0.87
CA THR A 12 4.38 2.94 -1.72
C THR A 12 3.00 2.67 -1.11
N LEU A 13 2.92 2.49 0.21
CA LEU A 13 1.66 2.29 0.91
C LEU A 13 0.72 3.50 0.77
N PHE A 14 1.24 4.72 0.88
CA PHE A 14 0.42 5.92 0.66
C PHE A 14 -0.07 6.05 -0.78
N LEU A 15 0.76 5.72 -1.78
CA LEU A 15 0.30 5.68 -3.17
C LEU A 15 -0.85 4.68 -3.36
N ILE A 16 -0.74 3.49 -2.76
CA ILE A 16 -1.82 2.50 -2.77
C ILE A 16 -3.08 3.06 -2.14
N VAL A 17 -2.97 3.71 -0.97
CA VAL A 17 -4.11 4.34 -0.28
C VAL A 17 -4.77 5.38 -1.17
N ASP A 18 -4.00 6.27 -1.83
CA ASP A 18 -4.54 7.31 -2.69
C ASP A 18 -5.35 6.74 -3.86
N HIS A 19 -4.85 5.66 -4.48
CA HIS A 19 -5.61 4.96 -5.53
C HIS A 19 -6.90 4.33 -5.01
N LEU A 20 -6.83 3.66 -3.86
CA LEU A 20 -8.00 2.99 -3.25
C LEU A 20 -9.04 4.01 -2.78
N ASP A 21 -8.62 5.14 -2.19
CA ASP A 21 -9.49 6.24 -1.79
C ASP A 21 -10.15 6.90 -3.02
N ALA A 22 -9.47 6.91 -4.18
CA ALA A 22 -10.04 7.32 -5.46
C ALA A 22 -10.98 6.28 -6.08
N GLY A 23 -11.22 5.14 -5.42
CA GLY A 23 -12.08 4.07 -5.89
C GLY A 23 -11.46 3.19 -6.99
N SER A 24 -10.13 3.25 -7.15
CA SER A 24 -9.39 2.46 -8.13
C SER A 24 -8.54 1.40 -7.44
N ALA A 25 -8.55 0.17 -7.97
CA ALA A 25 -7.68 -0.91 -7.52
C ALA A 25 -6.44 -0.95 -8.42
N PRO A 26 -5.28 -0.42 -7.97
CA PRO A 26 -4.14 -0.24 -8.86
C PRO A 26 -3.41 -1.57 -9.10
N THR A 27 -2.95 -1.78 -10.33
CA THR A 27 -1.95 -2.81 -10.63
C THR A 27 -0.57 -2.39 -10.14
N VAL A 28 0.37 -3.32 -10.04
CA VAL A 28 1.77 -2.97 -9.75
C VAL A 28 2.33 -2.02 -10.81
N GLU A 29 2.00 -2.24 -12.08
CA GLU A 29 2.42 -1.38 -13.18
C GLU A 29 1.86 0.04 -13.06
N ASP A 30 0.62 0.20 -12.58
CA ASP A 30 0.04 1.53 -12.33
C ASP A 30 0.75 2.25 -11.18
N LEU A 31 1.10 1.53 -10.11
CA LEU A 31 1.87 2.07 -9.01
C LEU A 31 3.29 2.48 -9.45
N GLU A 32 3.94 1.70 -10.32
CA GLU A 32 5.24 2.05 -10.92
C GLU A 32 5.14 3.33 -11.74
N ARG A 33 4.09 3.45 -12.55
CA ARG A 33 3.82 4.65 -13.36
C ARG A 33 3.56 5.88 -12.48
N ALA A 34 2.77 5.73 -11.42
CA ALA A 34 2.45 6.81 -10.49
C ALA A 34 3.67 7.23 -9.64
N ALA A 35 4.49 6.28 -9.23
CA ALA A 35 5.70 6.54 -8.45
C ALA A 35 6.85 7.12 -9.31
N GLY A 36 6.84 6.86 -10.62
CA GLY A 36 7.95 7.18 -11.53
C GLY A 36 9.19 6.34 -11.28
N THR A 37 9.07 5.22 -10.57
CA THR A 37 10.15 4.32 -10.18
C THR A 37 9.62 2.91 -9.95
N GLU A 38 10.51 1.92 -9.90
CA GLU A 38 10.15 0.53 -9.64
C GLU A 38 9.69 0.37 -8.18
N VAL A 39 8.48 -0.18 -7.99
CA VAL A 39 7.90 -0.41 -6.65
C VAL A 39 7.59 -1.89 -6.37
N ARG A 40 7.90 -2.81 -7.30
CA ARG A 40 7.66 -4.26 -7.18
C ARG A 40 8.14 -4.84 -5.86
N ARG A 41 9.36 -4.48 -5.45
CA ARG A 41 9.96 -4.98 -4.20
C ARG A 41 9.17 -4.52 -2.97
N GLN A 42 8.77 -3.26 -2.94
CA GLN A 42 8.01 -2.66 -1.85
C GLN A 42 6.61 -3.26 -1.77
N VAL A 43 5.93 -3.43 -2.91
CA VAL A 43 4.62 -4.10 -2.98
C VAL A 43 4.71 -5.56 -2.50
N ALA A 44 5.72 -6.30 -2.96
CA ALA A 44 5.93 -7.68 -2.52
C ALA A 44 6.19 -7.77 -1.01
N SER A 45 7.02 -6.87 -0.47
CA SER A 45 7.30 -6.80 0.97
C SER A 45 6.07 -6.42 1.78
N LEU A 46 5.31 -5.41 1.38
CA LEU A 46 4.05 -5.01 2.02
C LEU A 46 3.04 -6.16 2.03
N ARG A 47 2.92 -6.90 0.93
CA ARG A 47 2.07 -8.09 0.86
C ARG A 47 2.55 -9.19 1.80
N ALA A 48 3.85 -9.48 1.81
CA ALA A 48 4.44 -10.51 2.69
C ALA A 48 4.28 -10.16 4.17
N LYS A 49 4.37 -8.88 4.53
CA LYS A 49 4.12 -8.36 5.88
C LYS A 49 2.63 -8.26 6.23
N GLY A 50 1.72 -8.57 5.31
CA GLY A 50 0.28 -8.53 5.53
C GLY A 50 -0.31 -7.12 5.61
N TRP A 51 0.32 -6.13 5.00
CA TRP A 51 -0.19 -4.75 4.96
C TRP A 51 -1.25 -4.54 3.87
N ILE A 52 -1.10 -5.23 2.75
CA ILE A 52 -1.98 -5.09 1.59
C ILE A 52 -2.57 -6.43 1.18
N LEU A 53 -3.76 -6.36 0.62
CA LEU A 53 -4.43 -7.48 -0.03
C LEU A 53 -4.24 -7.32 -1.54
N ALA A 54 -3.67 -8.33 -2.18
CA ALA A 54 -3.43 -8.33 -3.62
C ALA A 54 -3.85 -9.66 -4.24
N LYS A 55 -4.39 -9.60 -5.45
CA LYS A 55 -4.86 -10.75 -6.23
C LYS A 55 -4.44 -10.57 -7.69
N HIS A 56 -4.19 -11.67 -8.39
CA HIS A 56 -4.03 -11.62 -9.84
C HIS A 56 -5.39 -11.44 -10.51
N VAL A 57 -5.51 -10.40 -11.33
CA VAL A 57 -6.67 -10.10 -12.19
C VAL A 57 -6.10 -9.93 -13.59
N ASP A 58 -6.58 -10.73 -14.56
CA ASP A 58 -6.09 -10.72 -15.94
C ASP A 58 -4.55 -10.82 -16.04
N ASP A 59 -3.94 -11.73 -15.28
CA ASP A 59 -2.48 -11.92 -15.12
C ASP A 59 -1.70 -10.76 -14.48
N HIS A 60 -2.36 -9.68 -14.08
CA HIS A 60 -1.75 -8.55 -13.36
C HIS A 60 -1.96 -8.64 -11.85
N LEU A 61 -0.88 -8.45 -11.08
CA LEU A 61 -0.98 -8.34 -9.63
C LEU A 61 -1.67 -7.02 -9.27
N THR A 62 -2.91 -7.11 -8.82
CA THR A 62 -3.77 -5.97 -8.50
C THR A 62 -3.94 -5.84 -6.99
N VAL A 63 -3.74 -4.65 -6.46
CA VAL A 63 -3.98 -4.35 -5.04
C VAL A 63 -5.46 -4.06 -4.84
N ILE A 64 -6.15 -4.91 -4.09
CA ILE A 64 -7.61 -4.87 -3.91
C ILE A 64 -8.02 -4.25 -2.58
N GLY A 65 -7.07 -3.93 -1.71
CA GLY A 65 -7.36 -3.33 -0.42
C GLY A 65 -6.20 -3.36 0.54
N LEU A 66 -6.45 -2.84 1.74
CA LEU A 66 -5.55 -2.86 2.87
C LEU A 66 -6.01 -3.92 3.87
N SER A 67 -5.07 -4.49 4.62
CA SER A 67 -5.45 -5.35 5.73
C SER A 67 -6.07 -4.54 6.88
N PRO A 68 -6.90 -5.15 7.74
CA PRO A 68 -7.44 -4.48 8.93
C PRO A 68 -6.37 -3.87 9.83
N MET A 69 -5.21 -4.53 9.89
CA MET A 69 -4.04 -4.05 10.61
C MET A 69 -3.46 -2.80 9.97
N ALA A 70 -3.26 -2.78 8.65
CA ALA A 70 -2.76 -1.61 7.94
C ALA A 70 -3.72 -0.43 8.09
N LEU A 71 -5.03 -0.65 8.04
CA LEU A 71 -6.04 0.38 8.31
C LEU A 71 -5.88 0.95 9.73
N THR A 72 -5.73 0.09 10.74
CA THR A 72 -5.54 0.52 12.13
C THR A 72 -4.25 1.34 12.30
N ALA A 73 -3.15 0.88 11.71
CA ALA A 73 -1.87 1.58 11.76
C ALA A 73 -1.91 2.93 11.03
N LEU A 74 -2.52 3.00 9.83
CA LEU A 74 -2.69 4.23 9.08
C LEU A 74 -3.62 5.22 9.77
N THR A 75 -4.66 4.73 10.46
CA THR A 75 -5.53 5.56 11.30
C THR A 75 -4.70 6.25 12.37
N ASN A 76 -3.87 5.49 13.12
CA ASN A 76 -2.98 6.07 14.14
C ASN A 76 -1.95 7.06 13.54
N LEU A 77 -1.44 6.80 12.33
CA LEU A 77 -0.51 7.71 11.66
C LEU A 77 -1.20 8.99 11.16
N ARG A 78 -2.44 8.89 10.67
CA ARG A 78 -3.24 10.02 10.16
C ARG A 78 -3.73 10.91 11.29
N TYR A 79 -4.16 10.32 12.41
CA TYR A 79 -4.58 11.05 13.61
C TYR A 79 -3.40 11.51 14.49
N GLY A 80 -2.24 10.85 14.43
CA GLY A 80 -1.01 11.31 15.11
C GLY A 80 -0.45 12.64 14.57
N ARG A 81 -0.91 13.10 13.40
CA ARG A 81 -0.58 14.41 12.83
C ARG A 81 -1.57 15.52 13.24
N HIS A 82 -2.59 15.20 14.04
CA HIS A 82 -3.49 16.16 14.70
C HIS A 82 -3.52 15.87 16.20
N GLY A 83 -2.41 16.17 16.88
CA GLY A 83 -2.42 16.47 18.31
C GLY A 83 -2.74 17.97 18.49
N PRO A 84 -3.61 18.35 19.45
CA PRO A 84 -3.98 19.73 19.75
C PRO A 84 -2.79 20.61 20.17
#